data_AF-A0A516GYE8-F1
#
_entry.id   AF-A0A516GYE8-F1
#
_cell.length_a   1.000
_cell.length_b   1.000
_cell.length_c   1.000
_cell.angle_alpha   90.00
_cell.angle_beta   90.00
_cell.angle_gamma   90.00
#
_symmetry.space_group_name_H-M   'P 1'
#
loop_
_entity.id
_entity.type
_entity.pdbx_description
1 polymer ?
#
loop_
_entity_poly.entity_id
_entity_poly.type
_entity_poly.pdbx_seq_one_letter_code
_entity_poly.pdbx_strand_id
1 'polypeptide(L)'
;MAIQPGKPSGGGSSAPPRPLAPKAPATAPAAEDEVEQLAPSELDDVTHAEYRLLYDAAARNVLFAKRQQWRMVEYFTLIALALVAIGIAVPFAPDVTRFVAGFLSFVGAASLGVVAMLQSWQGNEHAKMAYLATDFSNFARNALRRKPKLSGDIHRYLMLLLMLLYIVVLDVVVVRLLLDIAR
;
A
#
# COMPACT_ATOMS: atom_id res chain seq x y z
N MET A 1 -49.11 29.31 28.84
CA MET A 1 -48.46 28.31 29.72
C MET A 1 -47.08 28.03 29.16
N ALA A 2 -46.05 28.53 29.84
CA ALA A 2 -44.65 28.37 29.44
C ALA A 2 -44.14 27.00 29.94
N ILE A 3 -43.55 26.21 29.05
CA ILE A 3 -42.84 24.97 29.40
C ILE A 3 -41.34 25.27 29.24
N GLN A 4 -40.61 25.22 30.35
CA GLN A 4 -39.15 25.32 30.36
C GLN A 4 -38.52 24.13 29.61
N PRO A 5 -37.47 24.32 28.81
CA PRO A 5 -36.66 23.22 28.31
C PRO A 5 -35.71 22.74 29.41
N GLY A 6 -35.82 21.45 29.72
CA GLY A 6 -34.99 20.75 30.70
C GLY A 6 -33.51 20.71 30.32
N LYS A 7 -32.68 20.79 31.36
CA LYS A 7 -31.22 20.60 31.40
C LYS A 7 -30.83 19.24 30.77
N PRO A 8 -29.87 19.16 29.83
CA PRO A 8 -29.35 17.86 29.39
C PRO A 8 -28.48 17.25 30.49
N SER A 9 -28.94 16.12 31.03
CA SER A 9 -28.19 15.23 31.90
C SER A 9 -27.03 14.61 31.13
N GLY A 10 -25.83 14.68 31.70
CA GLY A 10 -24.65 13.98 31.20
C GLY A 10 -24.89 12.47 31.15
N GLY A 11 -24.83 11.92 29.94
CA GLY A 11 -24.77 10.48 29.68
C GLY A 11 -23.38 10.14 29.15
N GLY A 12 -22.47 9.80 30.06
CA GLY A 12 -21.20 9.19 29.70
C GLY A 12 -21.46 7.83 29.04
N SER A 13 -21.02 7.67 27.80
CA SER A 13 -20.98 6.37 27.14
C SER A 13 -19.94 5.50 27.85
N SER A 14 -20.41 4.60 28.69
CA SER A 14 -19.63 3.58 29.38
C SER A 14 -19.27 2.46 28.41
N ALA A 15 -18.31 2.70 27.53
CA ALA A 15 -17.61 1.61 26.84
C ALA A 15 -16.59 1.01 27.83
N PRO A 16 -16.62 -0.31 28.10
CA PRO A 16 -15.65 -0.92 29.01
C PRO A 16 -14.23 -0.80 28.40
N PRO A 17 -13.21 -0.50 29.21
CA PRO A 17 -11.84 -0.44 28.72
C PRO A 17 -11.43 -1.80 28.16
N ARG A 18 -10.79 -1.78 26.99
CA ARG A 18 -10.24 -2.98 26.32
C ARG A 18 -9.33 -3.73 27.31
N PRO A 19 -9.47 -5.05 27.50
CA PRO A 19 -8.65 -5.80 28.46
C PRO A 19 -7.17 -5.68 28.10
N LEU A 20 -6.36 -5.19 29.04
CA LEU A 20 -4.91 -5.24 28.95
C LEU A 20 -4.48 -6.71 28.99
N ALA A 21 -3.57 -7.10 28.10
CA ALA A 21 -3.08 -8.48 28.01
C ALA A 21 -2.49 -8.98 29.34
N PRO A 22 -2.48 -10.30 29.61
CA PRO A 22 -2.02 -10.85 30.88
C PRO A 22 -0.55 -10.53 31.13
N LYS A 23 -0.25 -10.06 32.34
CA LYS A 23 1.10 -9.76 32.82
C LYS A 23 1.94 -11.06 32.84
N ALA A 24 3.00 -11.10 32.04
CA ALA A 24 3.97 -12.20 32.00
C ALA A 24 4.68 -12.37 33.37
N PRO A 25 5.11 -13.59 33.75
CA PRO A 25 5.65 -13.87 35.07
C PRO A 25 7.00 -13.17 35.28
N ALA A 26 7.14 -12.62 36.48
CA ALA A 26 8.28 -11.82 36.92
C ALA A 26 9.58 -12.64 36.88
N THR A 27 10.55 -12.18 36.09
CA THR A 27 11.93 -12.68 36.11
C THR A 27 12.90 -11.51 36.08
N ALA A 28 13.67 -11.36 37.18
CA ALA A 28 14.88 -10.53 37.36
C ALA A 28 14.74 -8.99 37.16
N PRO A 29 15.59 -8.15 37.80
CA PRO A 29 15.32 -6.72 37.95
C PRO A 29 15.44 -6.05 36.58
N ALA A 30 14.30 -5.73 36.00
CA ALA A 30 14.21 -4.89 34.82
C ALA A 30 14.82 -3.53 35.17
N ALA A 31 15.73 -3.06 34.31
CA ALA A 31 16.10 -1.67 34.24
C ALA A 31 14.83 -0.82 34.39
N GLU A 32 14.90 0.18 35.26
CA GLU A 32 13.84 1.14 35.51
C GLU A 32 13.18 1.52 34.18
N ASP A 33 11.90 1.14 34.01
CA ASP A 33 11.08 1.61 32.91
C ASP A 33 10.99 3.13 33.07
N GLU A 34 11.87 3.87 32.38
CA GLU A 34 11.71 5.30 32.15
C GLU A 34 10.31 5.48 31.55
N VAL A 35 9.39 5.96 32.38
CA VAL A 35 8.05 6.34 31.94
C VAL A 35 8.25 7.45 30.91
N GLU A 36 8.13 7.09 29.63
CA GLU A 36 8.40 8.00 28.53
C GLU A 36 7.57 9.28 28.70
N GLN A 37 8.25 10.38 29.04
CA GLN A 37 7.59 11.63 29.36
C GLN A 37 6.94 12.18 28.10
N LEU A 38 5.60 12.27 28.11
CA LEU A 38 4.84 12.76 26.96
C LEU A 38 5.17 14.23 26.70
N ALA A 39 5.72 14.52 25.53
CA ALA A 39 5.99 15.87 25.05
C ALA A 39 4.93 16.22 23.99
N PRO A 40 4.17 17.31 24.20
CA PRO A 40 3.21 17.78 23.21
C PRO A 40 3.91 18.21 21.91
N SER A 41 3.13 18.36 20.85
CA SER A 41 3.60 18.98 19.61
C SER A 41 3.72 20.49 19.84
N GLU A 42 4.75 21.12 19.28
CA GLU A 42 4.96 22.57 19.30
C GLU A 42 4.05 23.31 18.30
N LEU A 43 3.32 22.58 17.45
CA LEU A 43 2.40 23.15 16.47
C LEU A 43 1.14 23.68 17.16
N ASP A 44 0.71 24.87 16.75
CA ASP A 44 -0.62 25.37 17.09
C ASP A 44 -1.73 24.49 16.48
N ASP A 45 -2.95 24.58 17.00
CA ASP A 45 -4.06 23.71 16.61
C ASP A 45 -4.41 23.80 15.11
N VAL A 46 -4.25 24.97 14.48
CA VAL A 46 -4.57 25.18 13.05
C VAL A 46 -3.50 24.50 12.20
N THR A 47 -2.22 24.77 12.47
CA THR A 47 -1.11 24.12 11.75
C THR A 47 -1.13 22.61 11.97
N HIS A 48 -1.47 22.16 13.18
CA HIS A 48 -1.60 20.74 13.49
C HIS A 48 -2.72 20.09 12.66
N ALA A 49 -3.84 20.79 12.43
CA ALA A 49 -4.92 20.31 11.57
C ALA A 49 -4.48 20.20 10.10
N GLU A 50 -3.72 21.17 9.58
CA GLU A 50 -3.16 21.13 8.22
C GLU A 50 -2.20 19.96 8.04
N TYR A 51 -1.31 19.72 9.00
CA TYR A 51 -0.38 18.59 8.96
C TYR A 51 -1.12 17.25 8.93
N ARG A 52 -2.17 17.09 9.75
CA ARG A 52 -3.00 15.88 9.74
C ARG A 52 -3.69 15.68 8.39
N LEU A 53 -4.23 16.75 7.80
CA LEU A 53 -4.86 16.70 6.48
C LEU A 53 -3.86 16.27 5.39
N LEU A 54 -2.66 16.85 5.39
CA LEU A 54 -1.60 16.52 4.43
C LEU A 54 -1.09 15.08 4.60
N TYR A 55 -0.96 14.62 5.85
CA TYR A 55 -0.56 13.26 6.16
C TYR A 55 -1.60 12.25 5.66
N ASP A 56 -2.89 12.50 5.93
CA ASP A 56 -4.00 11.66 5.48
C ASP A 56 -4.11 11.63 3.94
N ALA A 57 -3.94 12.79 3.28
CA ALA A 57 -3.88 12.85 1.83
C ALA A 57 -2.73 12.01 1.24
N ALA A 58 -1.52 12.09 1.81
CA ALA A 58 -0.39 11.29 1.40
C ALA A 58 -0.63 9.78 1.62
N ALA A 59 -1.23 9.40 2.76
CA ALA A 59 -1.61 8.01 3.05
C ALA A 59 -2.62 7.46 2.04
N ARG A 60 -3.64 8.25 1.66
CA ARG A 60 -4.60 7.88 0.61
C ARG A 60 -3.93 7.71 -0.76
N ASN A 61 -2.98 8.57 -1.11
CA ASN A 61 -2.22 8.46 -2.36
C ASN A 61 -1.41 7.17 -2.43
N VAL A 62 -0.75 6.77 -1.33
CA VAL A 62 -0.05 5.48 -1.25
C VAL A 62 -0.99 4.31 -1.50
N LEU A 63 -2.17 4.30 -0.86
CA LEU A 63 -3.16 3.24 -1.05
C LEU A 63 -3.72 3.22 -2.48
N PHE A 64 -3.92 4.39 -3.09
CA PHE A 64 -4.32 4.51 -4.49
C PHE A 64 -3.26 3.91 -5.42
N ALA A 65 -1.99 4.32 -5.28
CA ALA A 65 -0.90 3.81 -6.09
C ALA A 65 -0.74 2.29 -5.95
N LYS A 66 -0.87 1.75 -4.73
CA LYS A 66 -0.84 0.30 -4.49
C LYS A 66 -2.00 -0.44 -5.16
N ARG A 67 -3.23 0.10 -5.09
CA ARG A 67 -4.38 -0.47 -5.81
C ARG A 67 -4.14 -0.46 -7.32
N GLN A 68 -3.62 0.64 -7.85
CA GLN A 68 -3.32 0.75 -9.27
C GLN A 68 -2.23 -0.23 -9.69
N GLN A 69 -1.21 -0.44 -8.85
CA GLN A 69 -0.14 -1.41 -9.10
C GLN A 69 -0.69 -2.84 -9.27
N TRP A 70 -1.63 -3.25 -8.42
CA TRP A 70 -2.31 -4.55 -8.55
C TRP A 70 -3.19 -4.64 -9.78
N ARG A 71 -3.94 -3.57 -10.09
CA ARG A 71 -4.76 -3.52 -11.31
C ARG A 71 -3.92 -3.65 -12.59
N MET A 72 -2.71 -3.10 -12.63
CA MET A 72 -1.82 -3.28 -13.78
C MET A 72 -1.46 -4.75 -14.01
N VAL A 73 -1.16 -5.50 -12.94
CA VAL A 73 -0.89 -6.95 -13.03
C VAL A 73 -2.14 -7.72 -13.46
N GLU A 74 -3.31 -7.37 -12.90
CA GLU A 74 -4.60 -7.96 -13.27
C GLU A 74 -4.92 -7.73 -14.75
N TYR A 75 -4.84 -6.49 -15.24
CA TYR A 75 -5.13 -6.15 -16.62
C TYR A 75 -4.18 -6.83 -17.60
N PHE A 76 -2.88 -6.86 -17.30
CA PHE A 76 -1.92 -7.58 -18.11
C PHE A 76 -2.25 -9.08 -18.18
N THR A 77 -2.61 -9.68 -17.04
CA THR A 77 -3.02 -11.09 -16.97
C THR A 77 -4.25 -11.37 -17.82
N LEU A 78 -5.28 -10.53 -17.71
CA LEU A 78 -6.52 -10.70 -18.47
C LEU A 78 -6.29 -10.57 -19.98
N ILE A 79 -5.47 -9.61 -20.41
CA ILE A 79 -5.09 -9.45 -21.82
C ILE A 79 -4.34 -10.70 -22.31
N ALA A 80 -3.35 -11.17 -21.55
CA ALA A 80 -2.57 -12.35 -21.90
C ALA A 80 -3.45 -13.60 -22.03
N LEU A 81 -4.34 -13.83 -21.06
CA LEU A 81 -5.30 -14.94 -21.09
C LEU A 81 -6.26 -14.85 -22.28
N ALA A 82 -6.79 -13.66 -22.55
CA ALA A 82 -7.69 -13.45 -23.68
C ALA A 82 -7.01 -13.76 -25.01
N LEU A 83 -5.76 -13.30 -25.21
CA LEU A 83 -5.01 -13.57 -26.44
C LEU A 83 -4.71 -15.06 -26.62
N VAL A 84 -4.35 -15.77 -25.55
CA VAL A 84 -4.17 -17.23 -25.60
C VAL A 84 -5.48 -17.94 -25.94
N ALA A 85 -6.57 -17.60 -25.26
CA ALA A 85 -7.87 -18.22 -25.51
C ALA A 85 -8.34 -18.03 -26.96
N ILE A 86 -8.17 -16.82 -27.50
CA ILE A 86 -8.48 -16.52 -28.90
C ILE A 86 -7.57 -17.33 -29.83
N GLY A 87 -6.25 -17.36 -29.57
CA GLY A 87 -5.31 -18.11 -30.41
C GLY A 87 -5.54 -19.61 -30.44
N ILE A 88 -6.09 -20.19 -29.37
CA ILE A 88 -6.51 -21.60 -29.33
C ILE A 88 -7.84 -21.82 -30.05
N ALA A 89 -8.82 -20.94 -29.84
CA ALA A 89 -10.14 -21.08 -30.45
C ALA A 89 -10.13 -20.81 -31.96
N VAL A 90 -9.31 -19.86 -32.39
CA VAL A 90 -9.17 -19.42 -33.78
C VAL A 90 -7.67 -19.23 -34.06
N PRO A 91 -6.98 -20.28 -34.57
CA PRO A 91 -5.55 -20.21 -34.86
C PRO A 91 -5.22 -19.03 -35.77
N PHE A 92 -4.30 -18.19 -35.30
CA PHE A 92 -3.86 -17.02 -36.04
C PHE A 92 -2.98 -17.42 -37.23
N ALA A 93 -3.05 -16.64 -38.31
CA ALA A 93 -2.06 -16.72 -39.37
C ALA A 93 -0.65 -16.36 -38.81
N PRO A 94 0.44 -16.92 -39.35
CA PRO A 94 1.78 -16.75 -38.76
C PRO A 94 2.22 -15.29 -38.55
N ASP A 95 1.88 -14.40 -39.49
CA ASP A 95 2.22 -12.97 -39.37
C ASP A 95 1.41 -12.28 -38.27
N VAL A 96 0.15 -12.66 -38.09
CA VAL A 96 -0.72 -12.16 -37.01
C VAL A 96 -0.19 -12.65 -35.67
N THR A 97 0.24 -13.90 -35.55
CA THR A 97 0.86 -14.43 -34.32
C THR A 97 2.08 -13.63 -33.91
N ARG A 98 3.00 -13.35 -34.85
CA ARG A 98 4.20 -12.55 -34.58
C ARG A 98 3.85 -11.14 -34.13
N PHE A 99 2.86 -10.52 -34.77
CA PHE A 99 2.35 -9.22 -34.37
C PHE A 99 1.76 -9.24 -32.96
N VAL A 100 0.88 -10.20 -32.65
CA VAL A 100 0.25 -10.33 -31.32
C VAL A 100 1.29 -10.59 -30.24
N ALA A 101 2.29 -11.44 -30.50
CA ALA A 101 3.39 -11.70 -29.59
C ALA A 101 4.21 -10.42 -29.32
N GLY A 102 4.59 -9.68 -30.36
CA GLY A 102 5.32 -8.42 -30.23
C GLY A 102 4.51 -7.34 -29.50
N PHE A 103 3.21 -7.26 -29.78
CA PHE A 103 2.29 -6.36 -29.09
C PHE A 103 2.18 -6.70 -27.60
N LEU A 104 2.05 -7.98 -27.24
CA LEU A 104 1.98 -8.41 -25.85
C LEU A 104 3.26 -8.04 -25.09
N SER A 105 4.43 -8.29 -25.67
CA SER A 105 5.71 -7.90 -25.06
C SER A 105 5.85 -6.39 -24.88
N PHE A 106 5.35 -5.59 -25.83
CA PHE A 106 5.30 -4.13 -25.67
C PHE A 106 4.38 -3.73 -24.50
N VAL A 107 3.19 -4.31 -24.40
CA VAL A 107 2.26 -4.07 -23.28
C VAL A 107 2.86 -4.54 -21.95
N GLY A 108 3.59 -5.66 -21.95
CA GLY A 108 4.34 -6.16 -20.80
C GLY A 108 5.39 -5.15 -20.33
N ALA A 109 6.24 -4.67 -21.23
CA ALA A 109 7.24 -3.65 -20.93
C ALA A 109 6.63 -2.34 -20.42
N ALA A 110 5.54 -1.87 -21.04
CA ALA A 110 4.80 -0.70 -20.58
C ALA A 110 4.22 -0.91 -19.16
N SER A 111 3.68 -2.10 -18.87
CA SER A 111 3.14 -2.44 -17.55
C SER A 111 4.22 -2.44 -16.48
N LEU A 112 5.41 -2.98 -16.77
CA LEU A 112 6.58 -2.90 -15.88
C LEU A 112 6.96 -1.44 -15.60
N GLY A 113 6.98 -0.59 -16.63
CA GLY A 113 7.24 0.85 -16.51
C GLY A 113 6.25 1.56 -15.59
N VAL A 114 4.95 1.30 -15.76
CA VAL A 114 3.90 1.88 -14.90
C VAL A 114 4.04 1.39 -13.45
N VAL A 115 4.30 0.10 -13.23
CA VAL A 115 4.50 -0.46 -11.88
C VAL A 115 5.71 0.20 -11.20
N ALA A 116 6.83 0.37 -11.91
CA ALA A 116 8.02 1.06 -11.38
C ALA A 116 7.75 2.55 -11.08
N MET A 117 7.00 3.25 -11.95
CA MET A 117 6.62 4.64 -11.73
C MET A 117 5.71 4.79 -10.50
N LEU A 118 4.73 3.91 -10.32
CA LEU A 118 3.86 3.90 -9.14
C LEU A 118 4.64 3.60 -7.86
N GLN A 119 5.65 2.73 -7.93
CA GLN A 119 6.55 2.46 -6.81
C GLN A 119 7.36 3.71 -6.42
N SER A 120 7.87 4.46 -7.40
CA SER A 120 8.57 5.72 -7.17
C SER A 120 7.65 6.76 -6.52
N TRP A 121 6.42 6.90 -7.02
CA TRP A 121 5.42 7.78 -6.41
C TRP A 121 5.14 7.41 -4.95
N GLN A 122 4.91 6.13 -4.64
CA GLN A 122 4.75 5.68 -3.25
C GLN A 122 5.94 6.08 -2.37
N GLY A 123 7.16 5.98 -2.89
CA GLY A 123 8.38 6.44 -2.21
C GLY A 123 8.34 7.92 -1.84
N ASN A 124 7.92 8.78 -2.77
CA ASN A 124 7.81 10.22 -2.54
C ASN A 124 6.74 10.57 -1.50
N GLU A 125 5.58 9.90 -1.54
CA GLU A 125 4.52 10.11 -0.53
C GLU A 125 4.96 9.61 0.85
N HIS A 126 5.71 8.51 0.92
CA HIS A 126 6.31 8.05 2.18
C HIS A 126 7.34 9.04 2.74
N ALA A 127 8.16 9.65 1.88
CA ALA A 127 9.10 10.70 2.28
C ALA A 127 8.36 11.94 2.83
N LYS A 128 7.27 12.34 2.18
CA LYS A 128 6.39 13.43 2.65
C LYS A 128 5.77 13.11 4.01
N MET A 129 5.23 11.90 4.21
CA MET A 129 4.70 11.48 5.51
C MET A 129 5.77 11.44 6.60
N ALA A 130 7.00 11.02 6.27
CA ALA A 130 8.10 10.99 7.21
C ALA A 130 8.53 12.40 7.65
N TYR A 131 8.52 13.36 6.72
CA TYR A 131 8.73 14.77 7.02
C TYR A 131 7.61 15.32 7.93
N LEU A 132 6.34 15.18 7.56
CA LEU A 132 5.23 15.68 8.39
C LEU A 132 5.21 15.07 9.81
N ALA A 133 5.66 13.83 9.94
CA ALA A 133 5.72 13.16 11.23
C ALA A 133 6.80 13.72 12.17
N THR A 134 7.78 14.52 11.71
CA THR A 134 8.81 15.07 12.61
C THR A 134 8.25 16.02 13.65
N ASP A 135 7.18 16.75 13.32
CA ASP A 135 6.59 17.79 14.16
C ASP A 135 5.40 17.30 15.00
N PHE A 136 5.04 16.02 14.87
CA PHE A 136 4.04 15.38 15.73
C PHE A 136 4.58 15.15 17.15
N SER A 137 3.68 14.95 18.11
CA SER A 137 4.06 14.63 19.50
C SER A 137 4.93 13.38 19.57
N ASN A 138 5.74 13.26 20.63
CA ASN A 138 6.59 12.09 20.80
C ASN A 138 5.80 10.78 20.79
N PHE A 139 4.63 10.75 21.43
CA PHE A 139 3.70 9.63 21.40
C PHE A 139 3.33 9.20 19.97
N ALA A 140 2.93 10.15 19.12
CA ALA A 140 2.55 9.87 17.74
C ALA A 140 3.75 9.38 16.91
N ARG A 141 4.92 10.00 17.09
CA ARG A 141 6.17 9.57 16.43
C ARG A 141 6.55 8.15 16.83
N ASN A 142 6.44 7.81 18.11
CA ASN A 142 6.77 6.48 18.62
C ASN A 142 5.76 5.43 18.14
N ALA A 143 4.48 5.78 18.11
CA ALA A 143 3.44 4.94 17.53
C ALA A 143 3.73 4.62 16.05
N LEU A 144 4.14 5.62 15.26
CA LEU A 144 4.51 5.45 13.85
C LEU A 144 5.81 4.64 13.66
N ARG A 145 6.78 4.78 14.57
CA ARG A 145 8.07 4.07 14.56
C ARG A 145 7.98 2.62 15.02
N ARG A 146 6.87 2.21 15.62
CA ARG A 146 6.69 0.85 16.18
C ARG A 146 6.89 -0.26 15.15
N LYS A 147 6.68 0.02 13.86
CA LYS A 147 7.00 -0.92 12.78
C LYS A 147 8.45 -0.72 12.32
N PRO A 148 9.32 -1.75 12.38
CA PRO A 148 10.70 -1.62 11.92
C PRO A 148 10.73 -1.29 10.42
N LYS A 149 11.42 -0.19 10.08
CA LYS A 149 11.56 0.31 8.69
C LYS A 149 12.13 -0.75 7.76
N LEU A 150 13.19 -1.43 8.21
CA LEU A 150 13.87 -2.48 7.45
C LEU A 150 12.92 -3.60 6.99
N SER A 151 12.09 -4.11 7.92
CA SER A 151 11.11 -5.15 7.58
C SER A 151 10.07 -4.63 6.59
N GLY A 152 9.63 -3.37 6.75
CA GLY A 152 8.70 -2.73 5.82
C GLY A 152 9.25 -2.62 4.40
N ASP A 153 10.51 -2.19 4.27
CA ASP A 153 11.17 -2.03 2.98
C ASP A 153 11.40 -3.38 2.28
N ILE A 154 11.87 -4.39 3.02
CA ILE A 154 12.05 -5.75 2.48
C ILE A 154 10.74 -6.29 1.90
N HIS A 155 9.64 -6.20 2.65
CA HIS A 155 8.34 -6.67 2.15
C HIS A 155 7.89 -5.91 0.90
N ARG A 156 8.13 -4.60 0.85
CA ARG A 156 7.76 -3.78 -0.32
C ARG A 156 8.54 -4.18 -1.56
N TYR A 157 9.86 -4.31 -1.45
CA TYR A 157 10.72 -4.68 -2.59
C TYR A 157 10.55 -6.13 -3.00
N LEU A 158 10.30 -7.05 -2.07
CA LEU A 158 9.98 -8.44 -2.38
C LEU A 158 8.68 -8.54 -3.19
N MET A 159 7.62 -7.85 -2.75
CA MET A 159 6.35 -7.81 -3.49
C MET A 159 6.52 -7.21 -4.87
N LEU A 160 7.27 -6.10 -4.99
CA LEU A 160 7.59 -5.50 -6.28
C LEU A 160 8.32 -6.48 -7.20
N LEU A 161 9.37 -7.14 -6.69
CA LEU A 161 10.14 -8.13 -7.44
C LEU A 161 9.22 -9.26 -7.95
N LEU A 162 8.35 -9.79 -7.10
CA LEU A 162 7.41 -10.85 -7.48
C LEU A 162 6.43 -10.38 -8.57
N MET A 163 5.93 -9.15 -8.50
CA MET A 163 5.03 -8.60 -9.53
C MET A 163 5.75 -8.42 -10.88
N LEU A 164 6.97 -7.88 -10.87
CA LEU A 164 7.76 -7.71 -12.10
C LEU A 164 8.13 -9.06 -12.72
N LEU A 165 8.59 -10.00 -11.88
CA LEU A 165 8.91 -11.36 -12.33
C LEU A 165 7.68 -12.06 -12.90
N TYR A 166 6.52 -11.93 -12.25
CA TYR A 166 5.28 -12.50 -12.73
C TYR A 166 4.92 -11.98 -14.14
N ILE A 167 4.97 -10.66 -14.36
CA ILE A 167 4.69 -10.08 -15.68
C ILE A 167 5.65 -10.63 -16.73
N VAL A 168 6.96 -10.63 -16.44
CA VAL A 168 7.99 -11.12 -17.38
C VAL A 168 7.81 -12.60 -17.70
N VAL A 169 7.61 -13.45 -16.68
CA VAL A 169 7.45 -14.89 -16.87
C VAL A 169 6.17 -15.19 -17.66
N LEU A 170 5.06 -14.53 -17.31
CA LEU A 170 3.81 -14.69 -18.04
C LEU A 170 3.95 -14.26 -19.51
N ASP A 171 4.60 -13.11 -19.77
CA ASP A 171 4.87 -12.62 -21.13
C ASP A 171 5.67 -13.65 -21.94
N VAL A 172 6.80 -14.12 -21.41
CA VAL A 172 7.67 -15.10 -22.06
C VAL A 172 6.93 -16.41 -22.36
N VAL A 173 6.16 -16.92 -21.40
CA VAL A 173 5.39 -18.16 -21.57
C VAL A 173 4.33 -18.00 -22.65
N VAL A 174 3.57 -16.91 -22.64
CA VAL A 174 2.50 -16.68 -23.61
C VAL A 174 3.06 -16.42 -25.00
N VAL A 175 4.12 -15.62 -25.13
CA VAL A 175 4.81 -15.39 -26.40
C VAL A 175 5.31 -16.72 -26.97
N ARG A 176 5.95 -17.56 -26.15
CA ARG A 176 6.44 -18.87 -26.59
C ARG A 176 5.30 -19.76 -27.06
N LEU A 177 4.20 -19.81 -26.30
CA LEU A 177 3.01 -20.59 -26.64
C LEU A 177 2.39 -20.14 -27.96
N LEU A 178 2.19 -18.84 -28.15
CA LEU A 178 1.65 -18.29 -29.39
C LEU A 178 2.52 -18.64 -30.59
N LEU A 179 3.85 -18.49 -30.46
CA LEU A 179 4.79 -18.81 -31.54
C LEU A 179 4.85 -20.31 -31.85
N ASP A 180 4.61 -21.18 -30.88
CA ASP A 180 4.53 -22.63 -31.10
C ASP A 180 3.21 -23.05 -31.76
N ILE A 181 2.08 -22.39 -31.46
CA ILE A 181 0.79 -22.62 -32.13
C ILE A 181 0.85 -22.27 -33.63
N ALA A 182 1.71 -21.32 -34.01
CA ALA A 182 1.83 -20.85 -35.39
C ALA A 182 2.82 -21.64 -36.26
N ARG A 183 3.47 -22.68 -35.71
CA ARG A 183 4.32 -23.62 -36.47
C ARG A 183 3.49 -24.76 -37.01
#